data_AF-A0A959SBI1-F1
#
_entry.id   AF-A0A959SBI1-F1
#
_cell.length_a   1.000
_cell.length_b   1.000
_cell.length_c   1.000
_cell.angle_alpha   90.00
_cell.angle_beta   90.00
_cell.angle_gamma   90.00
#
_symmetry.space_group_name_H-M   'P 1'
#
loop_
_entity.id
_entity.type
_entity.pdbx_description
1 polymer ?
#
loop_
_entity_poly.entity_id
_entity_poly.type
_entity_poly.pdbx_seq_one_letter_code
_entity_poly.pdbx_strand_id
1 'polypeptide(L)'
;MGFHLARLNVLDFRNHTDAELDLGAEVNCFVGANGTGKTNLLDAVHYLSMAKSYFDPMDAHNIRNGQELFVLQGVMHTTTGDDAVLCSVRKGQRKVLSRNRKEYDRLADHVGRYPVVMITPYDGQMVLDGPEVRRRFLDGLIAQFDKQYLDALIRYNRALLQRNTMLKRFAETGRGSLDELEPWDEQLIVHGTTVHAVRSAFMGELVPLLEAHYTGISAGPEEVALSYRTALEGTDLRTLLRDAWPRDRSAQYTTAGIHKDELVFTINGQPLKRYGSQGQQKTYLIA
;
A
#
# COMPACT_ATOMS: atom_id res chain seq x y z
N MET A 1 -3.09 22.17 -1.46
CA MET A 1 -2.12 21.95 -2.56
C MET A 1 -2.92 21.65 -3.80
N GLY A 2 -2.85 22.51 -4.82
CA GLY A 2 -3.45 22.23 -6.12
C GLY A 2 -2.37 21.69 -7.05
N PHE A 3 -2.56 20.49 -7.58
CA PHE A 3 -1.78 20.00 -8.70
C PHE A 3 -2.67 19.18 -9.63
N HIS A 4 -2.29 19.05 -10.90
CA HIS A 4 -2.85 18.07 -11.81
C HIS A 4 -1.76 17.53 -12.74
N LEU A 5 -1.94 16.31 -13.22
CA LEU A 5 -1.12 15.75 -14.28
C LEU A 5 -1.57 16.38 -15.61
N ALA A 6 -0.70 17.17 -16.23
CA ALA A 6 -0.99 17.87 -17.48
C ALA A 6 -0.53 17.09 -18.71
N ARG A 7 0.52 16.27 -18.57
CA ARG A 7 0.98 15.37 -19.63
C ARG A 7 1.41 14.03 -19.08
N LEU A 8 1.09 12.95 -19.79
CA LEU A 8 1.56 11.60 -19.53
C LEU A 8 2.19 10.99 -20.79
N ASN A 9 3.45 10.61 -20.69
CA ASN A 9 4.17 9.86 -21.71
C ASN A 9 4.49 8.45 -21.19
N VAL A 10 4.21 7.43 -22.00
CA VAL A 10 4.32 6.03 -21.63
C VAL A 10 5.06 5.28 -22.74
N LEU A 11 6.18 4.64 -22.41
CA LEU A 11 6.94 3.81 -23.33
C LEU A 11 7.07 2.40 -22.76
N ASP A 12 6.68 1.40 -23.56
CA ASP A 12 6.85 -0.03 -23.25
C ASP A 12 6.28 -0.49 -21.88
N PHE A 13 5.23 0.17 -21.38
CA PHE A 13 4.58 -0.17 -20.10
C PHE A 13 3.39 -1.10 -20.34
N ARG A 14 3.45 -2.31 -19.79
CA ARG A 14 2.43 -3.36 -19.91
C ARG A 14 2.03 -3.65 -21.36
N ASN A 15 0.83 -3.27 -21.78
CA ASN A 15 0.36 -3.49 -23.15
C ASN A 15 0.54 -2.27 -24.06
N HIS A 16 1.04 -1.14 -23.54
CA HIS A 16 1.27 0.07 -24.33
C HIS A 16 2.65 0.04 -24.99
N THR A 17 2.69 0.45 -26.26
CA THR A 17 3.93 0.64 -27.01
C THR A 17 4.53 1.99 -26.77
N ASP A 18 3.76 3.00 -27.11
CA ASP A 18 4.06 4.39 -26.90
C ASP A 18 2.72 5.10 -26.75
N ALA A 19 2.65 6.09 -25.87
CA ALA A 19 1.50 6.96 -25.73
C ALA A 19 1.95 8.31 -25.18
N GLU A 20 1.47 9.40 -25.79
CA GLU A 20 1.62 10.77 -25.33
C GLU A 20 0.21 11.37 -25.18
N LEU A 21 -0.10 11.84 -23.98
CA LEU A 21 -1.42 12.31 -23.60
C LEU A 21 -1.31 13.68 -22.95
N ASP A 22 -1.92 14.69 -23.55
CA ASP A 22 -2.20 15.95 -22.86
C ASP A 22 -3.55 15.82 -22.12
N LEU A 23 -3.56 16.21 -20.84
CA LEU A 23 -4.68 16.02 -19.93
C LEU A 23 -5.20 17.38 -19.43
N GLY A 24 -6.52 17.48 -19.31
CA GLY A 24 -7.19 18.62 -18.70
C GLY A 24 -7.02 18.64 -17.17
N ALA A 25 -7.27 19.80 -16.57
CA ALA A 25 -7.10 20.01 -15.13
C ALA A 25 -8.15 19.30 -14.24
N GLU A 26 -9.28 18.90 -14.83
CA GLU A 26 -10.40 18.30 -14.11
C GLU A 26 -10.65 16.85 -14.59
N VAL A 27 -11.75 16.62 -15.30
CA VAL A 27 -12.18 15.27 -15.69
C VAL A 27 -11.58 14.88 -17.03
N ASN A 28 -10.87 13.75 -17.04
CA ASN A 28 -10.30 13.14 -18.24
C ASN A 28 -10.93 11.77 -18.46
N CYS A 29 -11.50 11.54 -19.65
CA CYS A 29 -12.20 10.30 -19.97
C CYS A 29 -11.41 9.46 -20.99
N PHE A 30 -10.85 8.34 -20.55
CA PHE A 30 -10.24 7.36 -21.45
C PHE A 30 -11.30 6.39 -21.98
N VAL A 31 -11.62 6.50 -23.27
CA VAL A 31 -12.62 5.66 -23.94
C VAL A 31 -11.98 4.68 -24.90
N GLY A 32 -12.64 3.53 -25.12
CA GLY A 32 -12.17 2.49 -26.03
C GLY A 32 -12.67 1.11 -25.64
N ALA A 33 -12.48 0.14 -26.52
CA ALA A 33 -12.90 -1.25 -26.29
C ALA A 33 -12.27 -1.86 -25.03
N ASN A 34 -12.88 -2.93 -24.50
CA ASN A 34 -12.29 -3.67 -23.39
C ASN A 34 -10.94 -4.30 -23.81
N GLY A 35 -9.98 -4.33 -22.90
CA GLY A 35 -8.64 -4.86 -23.17
C GLY A 35 -7.67 -3.90 -23.86
N THR A 36 -8.07 -2.67 -24.21
CA THR A 36 -7.18 -1.70 -24.87
C THR A 36 -6.13 -1.07 -23.96
N GLY A 37 -6.14 -1.38 -22.65
CA GLY A 37 -5.13 -0.87 -21.70
C GLY A 37 -5.50 0.43 -20.98
N LYS A 38 -6.78 0.84 -20.96
CA LYS A 38 -7.25 2.01 -20.17
C LYS A 38 -6.80 1.94 -18.71
N THR A 39 -7.00 0.78 -18.09
CA THR A 39 -6.58 0.52 -16.70
C THR A 39 -5.06 0.60 -16.52
N ASN A 40 -4.27 0.27 -17.55
CA ASN A 40 -2.81 0.38 -17.50
C ASN A 40 -2.35 1.84 -17.61
N LEU A 41 -3.10 2.73 -18.26
CA LEU A 41 -2.82 4.18 -18.21
C LEU A 41 -3.07 4.73 -16.79
N LEU A 42 -4.17 4.32 -16.14
CA LEU A 42 -4.42 4.70 -14.75
C LEU A 42 -3.33 4.17 -13.80
N ASP A 43 -2.86 2.94 -14.04
CA ASP A 43 -1.73 2.39 -13.29
C ASP A 43 -0.44 3.16 -13.53
N ALA A 44 -0.18 3.65 -14.75
CA ALA A 44 0.97 4.51 -15.03
C ALA A 44 0.90 5.83 -14.24
N VAL A 45 -0.28 6.44 -14.12
CA VAL A 45 -0.51 7.62 -13.27
C VAL A 45 -0.23 7.28 -11.81
N HIS A 46 -0.81 6.18 -11.29
CA HIS A 46 -0.53 5.72 -9.93
C HIS A 46 0.97 5.47 -9.71
N TYR A 47 1.65 4.87 -10.68
CA TYR A 47 3.08 4.59 -10.62
C TYR A 47 3.91 5.87 -10.50
N LEU A 48 3.56 6.91 -11.25
CA LEU A 48 4.23 8.22 -11.17
C LEU A 48 4.00 8.94 -9.84
N SER A 49 3.02 8.54 -9.04
CA SER A 49 2.75 9.07 -7.68
C SER A 49 3.37 8.21 -6.58
N MET A 50 3.30 6.89 -6.72
CA MET A 50 3.61 5.93 -5.67
C MET A 50 4.96 5.21 -5.88
N ALA A 51 5.62 5.46 -7.00
CA ALA A 51 6.83 4.78 -7.46
C ALA A 51 6.68 3.25 -7.62
N LYS A 52 5.45 2.73 -7.65
CA LYS A 52 5.09 1.31 -7.77
C LYS A 52 3.72 1.17 -8.43
N SER A 53 3.52 0.06 -9.13
CA SER A 53 2.21 -0.28 -9.67
C SER A 53 1.22 -0.59 -8.55
N TYR A 54 -0.05 -0.28 -8.80
CA TYR A 54 -1.17 -0.67 -7.95
C TYR A 54 -1.43 -2.18 -8.04
N PHE A 55 -1.31 -2.77 -9.23
CA PHE A 55 -1.68 -4.17 -9.46
C PHE A 55 -0.53 -5.16 -9.26
N ASP A 56 0.67 -4.87 -9.76
CA ASP A 56 1.82 -5.79 -9.64
C ASP A 56 3.03 -5.08 -9.03
N PRO A 57 3.37 -5.36 -7.76
CA PRO A 57 4.49 -4.69 -7.10
C PRO A 57 5.86 -5.07 -7.70
N MET A 58 5.96 -6.12 -8.51
CA MET A 58 7.20 -6.50 -9.17
C MET A 58 7.40 -5.64 -10.43
N ASP A 59 8.36 -4.72 -10.36
CA ASP A 59 8.60 -3.75 -11.44
C ASP A 59 8.87 -4.39 -12.80
N ALA A 60 9.62 -5.51 -12.82
CA ALA A 60 9.96 -6.22 -14.04
C ALA A 60 8.73 -6.77 -14.79
N HIS A 61 7.65 -7.10 -14.08
CA HIS A 61 6.41 -7.59 -14.68
C HIS A 61 5.61 -6.48 -15.39
N ASN A 62 5.92 -5.22 -15.11
CA ASN A 62 5.27 -4.08 -15.74
C ASN A 62 5.94 -3.67 -17.07
N ILE A 63 7.09 -4.27 -17.43
CA ILE A 63 7.73 -4.10 -18.73
C ILE A 63 6.92 -4.86 -19.79
N ARG A 64 6.65 -4.25 -20.96
CA ARG A 64 5.97 -4.95 -22.06
C ARG A 64 6.76 -6.20 -22.45
N ASN A 65 6.02 -7.28 -22.71
CA ASN A 65 6.62 -8.54 -23.14
C ASN A 65 7.55 -8.35 -24.35
N GLY A 66 8.72 -8.98 -24.29
CA GLY A 66 9.78 -8.86 -25.31
C GLY A 66 10.60 -7.56 -25.24
N GLN A 67 10.32 -6.64 -24.33
CA GLN A 67 11.10 -5.41 -24.14
C GLN A 67 12.03 -5.51 -22.93
N GLU A 68 13.01 -4.62 -22.87
CA GLU A 68 14.04 -4.59 -21.81
C GLU A 68 13.81 -3.52 -20.75
N LEU A 69 12.96 -2.54 -21.02
CA LEU A 69 12.67 -1.43 -20.13
C LEU A 69 11.26 -0.89 -20.35
N PHE A 70 10.78 -0.10 -19.40
CA PHE A 70 9.70 0.86 -19.63
C PHE A 70 10.12 2.25 -19.15
N VAL A 71 9.48 3.29 -19.68
CA VAL A 71 9.60 4.67 -19.20
C VAL A 71 8.22 5.25 -19.00
N LEU A 72 7.99 5.86 -17.84
CA LEU A 72 6.84 6.71 -17.55
C LEU A 72 7.35 8.12 -17.31
N GLN A 73 6.74 9.11 -17.94
CA GLN A 73 7.05 10.51 -17.71
C GLN A 73 5.74 11.28 -17.53
N GLY A 74 5.70 12.12 -16.50
CA GLY A 74 4.57 12.99 -16.20
C GLY A 74 5.01 14.44 -16.06
N VAL A 75 4.17 15.37 -16.52
CA VAL A 75 4.29 16.79 -16.18
C VAL A 75 3.19 17.13 -15.19
N MET A 76 3.56 17.48 -13.97
CA MET A 76 2.64 17.88 -12.91
C MET A 76 2.59 19.40 -12.85
N HIS A 77 1.46 19.99 -13.25
CA HIS A 77 1.23 21.41 -13.01
C HIS A 77 0.97 21.62 -11.52
N THR A 78 1.73 22.49 -10.87
CA THR A 78 1.57 22.81 -9.45
C THR A 78 1.45 24.31 -9.22
N THR A 79 1.00 24.71 -8.03
CA THR A 79 0.97 26.12 -7.62
C THR A 79 2.35 26.80 -7.62
N THR A 80 3.44 26.03 -7.60
CA THR A 80 4.82 26.54 -7.55
C THR A 80 5.55 26.42 -8.90
N GLY A 81 4.84 26.05 -9.96
CA GLY A 81 5.41 25.74 -11.28
C GLY A 81 5.36 24.25 -11.60
N ASP A 82 5.75 23.91 -12.82
CA ASP A 82 5.63 22.54 -13.31
C ASP A 82 6.75 21.65 -12.79
N ASP A 83 6.38 20.47 -12.30
CA ASP A 83 7.32 19.43 -11.92
C ASP A 83 7.31 18.33 -13.00
N ALA A 84 8.45 18.08 -13.63
CA ALA A 84 8.65 16.96 -14.56
C ALA A 84 9.09 15.71 -13.77
N VAL A 85 8.27 14.67 -13.76
CA VAL A 85 8.55 13.39 -13.10
C VAL A 85 8.89 12.34 -14.15
N LEU A 86 9.96 11.58 -13.94
CA LEU A 86 10.34 10.47 -14.81
C LEU A 86 10.65 9.24 -13.97
N CYS A 87 10.05 8.11 -14.34
CA CYS A 87 10.36 6.79 -13.82
C CYS A 87 10.80 5.87 -14.96
N SER A 88 11.97 5.24 -14.81
CA SER A 88 12.47 4.22 -15.74
C SER A 88 12.86 2.96 -14.98
N VAL A 89 12.43 1.83 -15.52
CA VAL A 89 12.78 0.50 -15.04
C VAL A 89 13.39 -0.27 -16.20
N ARG A 90 14.55 -0.87 -15.99
CA ARG A 90 15.22 -1.76 -16.94
C ARG A 90 15.54 -3.08 -16.25
N LYS A 91 15.39 -4.21 -16.96
CA LYS A 91 15.73 -5.54 -16.43
C LYS A 91 17.15 -5.57 -15.88
N GLY A 92 17.29 -6.15 -14.69
CA GLY A 92 18.59 -6.30 -14.01
C GLY A 92 19.23 -4.99 -13.54
N GLN A 93 18.56 -3.84 -13.65
CA GLN A 93 19.08 -2.56 -13.18
C GLN A 93 18.20 -1.96 -12.08
N ARG A 94 18.79 -1.04 -11.30
CA ARG A 94 18.03 -0.27 -10.31
C ARG A 94 16.98 0.59 -11.02
N LYS A 95 15.79 0.69 -10.44
CA LYS A 95 14.78 1.66 -10.85
C LYS A 95 15.34 3.08 -10.69
N VAL A 96 15.10 3.93 -11.67
CA VAL A 96 15.43 5.34 -11.64
C VAL A 96 14.15 6.15 -11.57
N LEU A 97 14.01 6.98 -10.54
CA LEU A 97 12.94 7.95 -10.40
C LEU A 97 13.58 9.32 -10.23
N SER A 98 13.09 10.32 -10.97
CA SER A 98 13.61 11.68 -10.90
C SER A 98 12.49 12.71 -10.95
N ARG A 99 12.76 13.87 -10.36
CA ARG A 99 11.94 15.07 -10.47
C ARG A 99 12.82 16.22 -10.95
N ASN A 100 12.40 16.91 -12.01
CA ASN A 100 13.15 18.00 -12.63
C ASN A 100 14.61 17.58 -12.92
N ARG A 101 14.79 16.37 -13.46
CA ARG A 101 16.09 15.74 -13.77
C ARG A 101 16.98 15.44 -12.56
N LYS A 102 16.51 15.65 -11.33
CA LYS A 102 17.20 15.23 -10.12
C LYS A 102 16.68 13.85 -9.69
N GLU A 103 17.55 12.85 -9.72
CA GLU A 103 17.24 11.50 -9.23
C GLU A 103 16.98 11.51 -7.72
N TYR A 104 16.04 10.68 -7.29
CA TYR A 104 15.84 10.39 -5.87
C TYR A 104 16.86 9.35 -5.41
N ASP A 105 17.58 9.63 -4.32
CA ASP A 105 18.45 8.65 -3.66
C ASP A 105 17.61 7.50 -3.06
N ARG A 106 16.42 7.85 -2.55
CA ARG A 106 15.45 6.93 -1.97
C ARG A 106 14.07 7.17 -2.58
N LEU A 107 13.54 6.16 -3.26
CA LEU A 107 12.23 6.22 -3.93
C LEU A 107 11.08 6.62 -2.98
N ALA A 108 11.16 6.22 -1.71
CA ALA A 108 10.15 6.57 -0.71
C ALA A 108 10.02 8.09 -0.48
N ASP A 109 11.06 8.87 -0.75
CA ASP A 109 11.03 10.34 -0.57
C ASP A 109 10.13 11.04 -1.59
N HIS A 110 9.76 10.33 -2.65
CA HIS A 110 8.79 10.78 -3.65
C HIS A 110 7.34 10.58 -3.19
N VAL A 111 7.07 9.52 -2.41
CA VAL A 111 5.71 9.16 -2.00
C VAL A 111 5.09 10.31 -1.19
N GLY A 112 3.84 10.64 -1.53
CA GLY A 112 3.11 11.75 -0.92
C GLY A 112 3.36 13.11 -1.56
N ARG A 113 4.26 13.22 -2.54
CA ARG A 113 4.44 14.46 -3.30
C ARG A 113 3.25 14.76 -4.20
N TYR A 114 2.70 13.72 -4.82
CA TYR A 114 1.50 13.77 -5.66
C TYR A 114 0.50 12.71 -5.21
N PRO A 115 -0.26 12.97 -4.12
CA PRO A 115 -1.21 11.99 -3.60
C PRO A 115 -2.22 11.53 -4.66
N VAL A 116 -2.47 10.23 -4.71
CA VAL A 116 -3.39 9.60 -5.66
C VAL A 116 -4.29 8.60 -4.93
N VAL A 117 -5.53 8.55 -5.37
CA VAL A 117 -6.48 7.50 -4.98
C VAL A 117 -6.87 6.76 -6.25
N MET A 118 -6.71 5.45 -6.22
CA MET A 118 -7.08 4.57 -7.32
C MET A 118 -8.27 3.72 -6.90
N ILE A 119 -9.38 3.86 -7.62
CA ILE A 119 -10.57 3.03 -7.44
C ILE A 119 -10.63 2.07 -8.62
N THR A 120 -10.76 0.78 -8.33
CA THR A 120 -10.71 -0.28 -9.33
C THR A 120 -11.81 -1.32 -9.13
N PRO A 121 -12.21 -2.04 -10.18
CA PRO A 121 -13.08 -3.21 -10.03
C PRO A 121 -12.50 -4.30 -9.12
N TYR A 122 -11.18 -4.30 -8.87
CA TYR A 122 -10.49 -5.28 -8.02
C TYR A 122 -10.57 -4.94 -6.53
N ASP A 123 -11.08 -3.76 -6.16
CA ASP A 123 -11.16 -3.33 -4.76
C ASP A 123 -12.08 -4.25 -3.92
N GLY A 124 -12.94 -5.05 -4.59
CA GLY A 124 -13.66 -6.18 -3.99
C GLY A 124 -12.76 -7.16 -3.25
N GLN A 125 -11.49 -7.30 -3.64
CA GLN A 125 -10.48 -8.10 -2.95
C GLN A 125 -10.26 -7.64 -1.50
N MET A 126 -10.48 -6.37 -1.15
CA MET A 126 -10.38 -5.93 0.24
C MET A 126 -11.38 -6.67 1.15
N VAL A 127 -12.57 -7.00 0.63
CA VAL A 127 -13.59 -7.79 1.34
C VAL A 127 -13.28 -9.28 1.27
N LEU A 128 -12.86 -9.78 0.10
CA LEU A 128 -12.76 -11.21 -0.18
C LEU A 128 -11.45 -11.84 0.30
N ASP A 129 -10.33 -11.12 0.19
CA ASP A 129 -9.00 -11.65 0.44
C ASP A 129 -8.56 -11.49 1.89
N GLY A 130 -7.33 -11.91 2.17
CA GLY A 130 -6.75 -11.92 3.51
C GLY A 130 -6.43 -10.53 4.06
N PRO A 131 -6.11 -10.44 5.36
CA PRO A 131 -5.77 -9.19 6.05
C PRO A 131 -4.62 -8.40 5.42
N GLU A 132 -3.74 -9.06 4.66
CA GLU A 132 -2.62 -8.41 3.97
C GLU A 132 -3.08 -7.34 2.98
N VAL A 133 -4.13 -7.63 2.19
CA VAL A 133 -4.67 -6.68 1.20
C VAL A 133 -5.17 -5.42 1.90
N ARG A 134 -5.91 -5.60 3.00
CA ARG A 134 -6.45 -4.51 3.82
C ARG A 134 -5.35 -3.69 4.50
N ARG A 135 -4.31 -4.33 5.04
CA ARG A 135 -3.14 -3.62 5.60
C ARG A 135 -2.40 -2.83 4.54
N ARG A 136 -2.20 -3.41 3.34
CA ARG A 136 -1.53 -2.73 2.23
C ARG A 136 -2.29 -1.50 1.76
N PHE A 137 -3.63 -1.57 1.74
CA PHE A 137 -4.50 -0.43 1.48
C PHE A 137 -4.30 0.67 2.53
N LEU A 138 -4.43 0.33 3.82
CA LEU A 138 -4.24 1.26 4.93
C LEU A 138 -2.85 1.92 4.90
N ASP A 139 -1.81 1.11 4.75
CA ASP A 139 -0.42 1.56 4.67
C ASP A 139 -0.20 2.47 3.46
N GLY A 140 -0.82 2.16 2.32
CA GLY A 140 -0.76 2.95 1.10
C GLY A 140 -1.42 4.31 1.24
N LEU A 141 -2.51 4.42 2.00
CA LEU A 141 -3.17 5.69 2.30
C LEU A 141 -2.29 6.54 3.22
N ILE A 142 -1.93 6.01 4.40
CA ILE A 142 -1.19 6.77 5.43
C ILE A 142 0.17 7.25 4.91
N ALA A 143 0.89 6.39 4.18
CA ALA A 143 2.22 6.72 3.65
C ALA A 143 2.25 7.93 2.70
N GLN A 144 1.11 8.32 2.11
CA GLN A 144 1.04 9.47 1.22
C GLN A 144 1.03 10.81 1.95
N PHE A 145 0.72 10.85 3.24
CA PHE A 145 0.69 12.10 4.01
C PHE A 145 1.56 12.06 5.26
N ASP A 146 2.00 10.89 5.70
CA ASP A 146 2.91 10.72 6.83
C ASP A 146 4.24 10.03 6.41
N LYS A 147 5.29 10.85 6.28
CA LYS A 147 6.64 10.36 5.95
C LYS A 147 7.28 9.58 7.09
N GLN A 148 7.03 9.97 8.34
CA GLN A 148 7.57 9.28 9.51
C GLN A 148 6.98 7.87 9.62
N TYR A 149 5.68 7.74 9.32
CA TYR A 149 5.00 6.46 9.19
C TYR A 149 5.64 5.58 8.12
N LEU A 150 5.83 6.09 6.91
CA LEU A 150 6.45 5.34 5.81
C LEU A 150 7.86 4.86 6.18
N ASP A 151 8.66 5.72 6.81
CA ASP A 151 10.00 5.39 7.29
C ASP A 151 9.97 4.28 8.34
N ALA A 152 9.09 4.39 9.33
CA ALA A 152 8.90 3.38 10.35
C ALA A 152 8.46 2.04 9.74
N LEU A 153 7.49 2.06 8.82
CA LEU A 153 6.99 0.86 8.16
C LEU A 153 8.09 0.14 7.35
N ILE A 154 8.91 0.88 6.61
CA ILE A 154 10.05 0.31 5.86
C ILE A 154 11.07 -0.33 6.80
N ARG A 155 11.43 0.35 7.89
CA ARG A 155 12.40 -0.16 8.87
C ARG A 155 11.85 -1.38 9.62
N TYR A 156 10.58 -1.35 10.00
CA TYR A 156 9.88 -2.48 10.61
C TYR A 156 9.92 -3.71 9.70
N ASN A 157 9.54 -3.57 8.42
CA ASN A 157 9.53 -4.69 7.48
C ASN A 157 10.94 -5.25 7.23
N ARG A 158 11.96 -4.39 7.22
CA ARG A 158 13.36 -4.84 7.13
C ARG A 158 13.78 -5.65 8.36
N ALA A 159 13.49 -5.16 9.57
CA ALA A 159 13.79 -5.88 10.81
C ALA A 159 13.04 -7.21 10.88
N LEU A 160 11.76 -7.23 10.47
CA LEU A 160 10.92 -8.43 10.42
C LEU A 160 11.53 -9.49 9.49
N LEU A 161 12.00 -9.09 8.30
CA LEU A 161 12.66 -9.98 7.37
C LEU A 161 13.95 -10.57 7.97
N GLN A 162 14.79 -9.75 8.60
CA GLN A 162 16.03 -10.22 9.23
C GLN A 162 15.76 -11.18 10.39
N ARG A 163 14.80 -10.84 11.25
CA ARG A 163 14.34 -11.72 12.33
C ARG A 163 13.84 -13.06 11.81
N ASN A 164 13.03 -13.06 10.75
CA ASN A 164 12.52 -14.30 10.14
C ASN A 164 13.63 -15.15 9.51
N THR A 165 14.62 -14.54 8.85
CA THR A 165 15.80 -15.25 8.35
C THR A 165 16.57 -15.92 9.49
N MET A 166 16.69 -15.23 10.62
CA MET A 166 17.38 -15.73 11.80
C MET A 166 16.64 -16.91 12.46
N LEU A 167 15.30 -16.82 12.58
CA LEU A 167 14.47 -17.93 13.06
C LEU A 167 14.61 -19.20 12.20
N LYS A 168 14.70 -19.06 10.88
CA LYS A 168 14.96 -20.20 9.97
C LYS A 168 16.33 -20.82 10.23
N ARG A 169 17.38 -19.99 10.37
CA ARG A 169 18.72 -20.45 10.72
C ARG A 169 18.77 -21.18 12.06
N PHE A 170 17.99 -20.74 13.05
CA PHE A 170 17.91 -21.42 14.34
C PHE A 170 17.30 -22.82 14.22
N ALA A 171 16.29 -22.98 13.36
CA ALA A 171 15.70 -24.28 13.08
C ALA A 171 16.69 -25.21 12.36
N GLU A 172 17.46 -24.70 11.39
CA GLU A 172 18.47 -25.48 10.65
C GLU A 172 19.63 -25.94 11.53
N THR A 173 20.10 -25.09 12.43
CA THR A 173 21.26 -25.38 13.29
C THR A 173 20.90 -26.07 14.60
N GLY A 174 19.61 -26.11 14.96
CA GLY A 174 19.12 -26.58 16.25
C GLY A 174 19.50 -25.68 17.43
N ARG A 175 20.15 -24.53 17.18
CA ARG A 175 20.68 -23.59 18.18
C ARG A 175 20.10 -22.20 17.93
N GLY A 176 19.91 -21.42 18.99
CA GLY A 176 19.42 -20.06 18.87
C GLY A 176 18.84 -19.57 20.19
N SER A 177 19.05 -18.30 20.50
CA SER A 177 18.63 -17.66 21.73
C SER A 177 17.88 -16.35 21.46
N LEU A 178 17.17 -15.85 22.47
CA LEU A 178 16.50 -14.55 22.42
C LEU A 178 17.50 -13.40 22.28
N ASP A 179 18.63 -13.48 22.99
CA ASP A 179 19.68 -12.43 22.97
C ASP A 179 20.20 -12.15 21.55
N GLU A 180 20.25 -13.19 20.72
CA GLU A 180 20.67 -13.06 19.33
C GLU A 180 19.61 -12.37 18.45
N LEU A 181 18.32 -12.39 18.83
CA LEU A 181 17.24 -11.66 18.14
C LEU A 181 17.09 -10.21 18.60
N GLU A 182 17.62 -9.85 19.78
CA GLU A 182 17.43 -8.55 20.42
C GLU A 182 17.67 -7.34 19.49
N PRO A 183 18.72 -7.31 18.63
CA PRO A 183 18.93 -6.18 17.72
C PRO A 183 17.76 -5.95 16.76
N TRP A 184 17.10 -7.02 16.33
CA TRP A 184 15.93 -6.96 15.45
C TRP A 184 14.66 -6.70 16.24
N ASP A 185 14.54 -7.25 17.44
CA ASP A 185 13.40 -7.02 18.34
C ASP A 185 13.32 -5.53 18.72
N GLU A 186 14.44 -4.87 19.04
CA GLU A 186 14.47 -3.42 19.29
C GLU A 186 13.97 -2.60 18.10
N GLN A 187 14.37 -2.95 16.88
CA GLN A 187 13.90 -2.27 15.67
C GLN A 187 12.39 -2.52 15.43
N LEU A 188 11.92 -3.75 15.68
CA LEU A 188 10.49 -4.06 15.60
C LEU A 188 9.70 -3.29 16.64
N ILE A 189 10.19 -3.18 17.88
CA ILE A 189 9.55 -2.46 18.97
C ILE A 189 9.42 -0.98 18.62
N VAL A 190 10.54 -0.31 18.30
CA VAL A 190 10.54 1.15 18.02
C VAL A 190 9.63 1.50 16.85
N HIS A 191 9.78 0.79 15.73
CA HIS A 191 9.03 1.12 14.52
C HIS A 191 7.61 0.58 14.51
N GLY A 192 7.38 -0.59 15.11
CA GLY A 192 6.06 -1.20 15.23
C GLY A 192 5.14 -0.40 16.14
N THR A 193 5.66 0.13 17.26
CA THR A 193 4.89 1.04 18.14
C THR A 193 4.49 2.32 17.41
N THR A 194 5.40 2.90 16.62
CA THR A 194 5.10 4.10 15.82
C THR A 194 3.98 3.84 14.82
N VAL A 195 4.09 2.77 14.03
CA VAL A 195 3.07 2.40 13.03
C VAL A 195 1.74 2.07 13.70
N HIS A 196 1.74 1.34 14.80
CA HIS A 196 0.53 1.03 15.55
C HIS A 196 -0.19 2.29 16.03
N ALA A 197 0.54 3.24 16.63
CA ALA A 197 -0.05 4.49 17.13
C ALA A 197 -0.72 5.29 16.00
N VAL A 198 -0.05 5.43 14.86
CA VAL A 198 -0.60 6.16 13.70
C VAL A 198 -1.80 5.44 13.10
N ARG A 199 -1.76 4.10 12.97
CA ARG A 199 -2.92 3.32 12.51
C ARG A 199 -4.11 3.50 13.44
N SER A 200 -3.91 3.38 14.76
CA SER A 200 -4.99 3.55 15.74
C SER A 200 -5.62 4.94 15.65
N ALA A 201 -4.82 6.00 15.53
CA ALA A 201 -5.31 7.37 15.36
C ALA A 201 -6.09 7.55 14.05
N PHE A 202 -5.51 7.09 12.93
CA PHE A 202 -6.15 7.18 11.62
C PHE A 202 -7.48 6.42 11.56
N MET A 203 -7.56 5.26 12.21
CA MET A 203 -8.80 4.49 12.28
C MET A 203 -9.87 5.20 13.10
N GLY A 204 -9.50 5.96 14.14
CA GLY A 204 -10.42 6.82 14.89
C GLY A 204 -11.07 7.92 14.03
N GLU A 205 -10.36 8.38 12.99
CA GLU A 205 -10.88 9.37 12.03
C GLU A 205 -11.63 8.73 10.86
N LEU A 206 -11.15 7.59 10.35
CA LEU A 206 -11.72 6.92 9.18
C LEU A 206 -13.09 6.29 9.47
N VAL A 207 -13.26 5.66 10.64
CA VAL A 207 -14.47 4.89 10.96
C VAL A 207 -15.75 5.76 10.92
N PRO A 208 -15.79 6.94 11.57
CA PRO A 208 -16.96 7.82 11.48
C PRO A 208 -17.26 8.32 10.06
N LEU A 209 -16.22 8.53 9.24
CA LEU A 209 -16.39 8.97 7.86
C LEU A 209 -17.01 7.87 7.00
N LEU A 210 -16.53 6.63 7.14
CA LEU A 210 -17.09 5.48 6.45
C LEU A 210 -18.58 5.30 6.79
N GLU A 211 -18.92 5.36 8.08
CA GLU A 211 -20.31 5.23 8.54
C GLU A 211 -21.19 6.32 7.93
N ALA A 212 -20.74 7.58 7.98
CA ALA A 212 -21.48 8.70 7.41
C ALA A 212 -21.65 8.60 5.88
N HIS A 213 -20.60 8.23 5.14
CA HIS A 213 -20.65 8.07 3.69
C HIS A 213 -21.50 6.87 3.28
N TYR A 214 -21.40 5.75 4.00
CA TYR A 214 -22.23 4.58 3.73
C TYR A 214 -23.70 4.93 3.91
N THR A 215 -24.10 5.53 5.04
CA THR A 215 -25.49 5.96 5.26
C THR A 215 -25.97 6.95 4.20
N GLY A 216 -25.09 7.84 3.71
CA GLY A 216 -25.42 8.76 2.62
C GLY A 216 -25.69 8.08 1.28
N ILE A 217 -25.07 6.93 1.02
CA ILE A 217 -25.24 6.15 -0.23
C ILE A 217 -26.34 5.10 -0.09
N SER A 218 -26.38 4.39 1.04
CA SER A 218 -27.35 3.35 1.34
C SER A 218 -28.67 3.98 1.79
N ALA A 219 -29.71 3.90 0.96
CA ALA A 219 -31.06 4.32 1.34
C ALA A 219 -31.75 3.39 2.37
N GLY A 220 -30.98 2.53 3.06
CA GLY A 220 -31.48 1.45 3.92
C GLY A 220 -31.04 1.58 5.39
N PRO A 221 -31.62 0.78 6.29
CA PRO A 221 -31.37 0.82 7.73
C PRO A 221 -30.10 0.06 8.14
N GLU A 222 -29.18 -0.17 7.21
CA GLU A 222 -28.02 -1.02 7.43
C GLU A 222 -26.95 -0.27 8.23
N GLU A 223 -26.44 -0.91 9.28
CA GLU A 223 -25.34 -0.39 10.08
C GLU A 223 -24.04 -1.05 9.66
N VAL A 224 -23.12 -0.26 9.12
CA VAL A 224 -21.77 -0.72 8.79
C VAL A 224 -20.81 -0.34 9.90
N ALA A 225 -19.77 -1.14 10.08
CA ALA A 225 -18.65 -0.75 10.93
C ALA A 225 -17.34 -1.28 10.37
N LEU A 226 -16.27 -0.58 10.72
CA LEU A 226 -14.90 -0.93 10.45
C LEU A 226 -14.15 -0.95 11.78
N SER A 227 -13.49 -2.06 12.11
CA SER A 227 -12.69 -2.16 13.33
C SER A 227 -11.25 -2.57 13.03
N TYR A 228 -10.32 -1.97 13.75
CA TYR A 228 -8.90 -2.31 13.70
C TYR A 228 -8.56 -3.22 14.88
N ARG A 229 -8.24 -4.48 14.58
CA ARG A 229 -7.85 -5.50 15.56
C ARG A 229 -6.34 -5.65 15.57
N THR A 230 -5.76 -5.52 16.76
CA THR A 230 -4.32 -5.64 16.96
C THR A 230 -4.03 -6.43 18.23
N ALA A 231 -2.92 -7.18 18.23
CA ALA A 231 -2.43 -7.87 19.42
C ALA A 231 -1.73 -6.93 20.41
N LEU A 232 -1.61 -5.64 20.07
CA LEU A 232 -1.03 -4.58 20.91
C LEU A 232 -2.08 -3.88 21.79
N GLU A 233 -3.34 -4.31 21.72
CA GLU A 233 -4.36 -3.79 22.63
C GLU A 233 -4.11 -4.29 24.06
N GLY A 234 -3.72 -3.38 24.95
CA GLY A 234 -3.47 -3.68 26.36
C GLY A 234 -2.10 -4.32 26.67
N THR A 235 -1.18 -4.38 25.70
CA THR A 235 0.20 -4.83 25.91
C THR A 235 1.18 -4.08 25.01
N ASP A 236 2.48 -4.13 25.33
CA ASP A 236 3.51 -3.55 24.47
C ASP A 236 4.12 -4.61 23.52
N LEU A 237 4.77 -4.13 22.47
CA LEU A 237 5.35 -5.01 21.45
C LEU A 237 6.51 -5.84 21.99
N ARG A 238 7.20 -5.38 23.04
CA ARG A 238 8.30 -6.13 23.68
C ARG A 238 7.77 -7.39 24.36
N THR A 239 6.75 -7.22 25.19
CA THR A 239 6.07 -8.31 25.91
C THR A 239 5.48 -9.29 24.90
N LEU A 240 4.81 -8.76 23.88
CA LEU A 240 4.23 -9.58 22.81
C LEU A 240 5.27 -10.43 22.08
N LEU A 241 6.43 -9.87 21.71
CA LEU A 241 7.51 -10.61 21.04
C LEU A 241 8.14 -11.66 21.96
N ARG A 242 8.37 -11.33 23.23
CA ARG A 242 8.92 -12.26 24.22
C ARG A 242 8.00 -13.46 24.43
N ASP A 243 6.71 -13.22 24.57
CA ASP A 243 5.72 -14.27 24.82
C ASP A 243 5.45 -15.11 23.55
N ALA A 244 5.65 -14.54 22.36
CA ALA A 244 5.54 -15.24 21.08
C ALA A 244 6.74 -16.15 20.77
N TRP A 245 7.88 -16.00 21.46
CA TRP A 245 9.13 -16.71 21.15
C TRP A 245 9.00 -18.23 20.94
N PRO A 246 8.34 -19.01 21.83
CA PRO A 246 8.21 -20.45 21.63
C PRO A 246 7.46 -20.79 20.33
N ARG A 247 6.45 -19.98 19.99
CA ARG A 247 5.66 -20.13 18.77
C ARG A 247 6.47 -19.72 17.55
N ASP A 248 7.20 -18.62 17.62
CA ASP A 248 8.04 -18.11 16.53
C ASP A 248 9.15 -19.10 16.17
N ARG A 249 9.78 -19.73 17.17
CA ARG A 249 10.81 -20.75 16.96
C ARG A 249 10.26 -21.98 16.24
N SER A 250 9.07 -22.43 16.62
CA SER A 250 8.39 -23.57 15.97
C SER A 250 7.93 -23.23 14.55
N ALA A 251 7.36 -22.03 14.38
CA ALA A 251 6.82 -21.55 13.11
C ALA A 251 7.92 -21.14 12.11
N GLN A 252 9.12 -20.83 12.58
CA GLN A 252 10.25 -20.30 11.79
C GLN A 252 9.96 -18.93 11.16
N TYR A 253 9.02 -18.18 11.74
CA TYR A 253 8.71 -16.80 11.41
C TYR A 253 8.05 -16.11 12.61
N THR A 254 8.09 -14.78 12.61
CA THR A 254 7.49 -13.94 13.64
C THR A 254 5.97 -14.02 13.59
N THR A 255 5.34 -14.46 14.67
CA THR A 255 3.90 -14.73 14.72
C THR A 255 3.08 -13.60 15.33
N ALA A 256 3.72 -12.55 15.84
CA ALA A 256 3.06 -11.44 16.52
C ALA A 256 3.64 -10.06 16.12
N GLY A 257 2.80 -9.02 16.17
CA GLY A 257 3.15 -7.63 15.83
C GLY A 257 2.26 -7.06 14.72
N ILE A 258 2.53 -5.81 14.32
CA ILE A 258 1.65 -5.03 13.42
C ILE A 258 1.41 -5.64 12.02
N HIS A 259 2.28 -6.56 11.59
CA HIS A 259 2.12 -7.29 10.33
C HIS A 259 1.06 -8.40 10.43
N LYS A 260 0.50 -8.61 11.62
CA LYS A 260 -0.61 -9.53 11.90
C LYS A 260 -1.93 -8.82 12.20
N ASP A 261 -1.93 -7.50 12.32
CA ASP A 261 -3.14 -6.72 12.55
C ASP A 261 -4.19 -6.93 11.45
N GLU A 262 -5.45 -6.71 11.77
CA GLU A 262 -6.56 -6.92 10.87
C GLU A 262 -7.53 -5.73 10.86
N LEU A 263 -8.00 -5.36 9.67
CA LEU A 263 -9.20 -4.54 9.51
C LEU A 263 -10.40 -5.47 9.33
N VAL A 264 -11.40 -5.33 10.17
CA VAL A 264 -12.60 -6.18 10.15
C VAL A 264 -13.79 -5.35 9.70
N PHE A 265 -14.39 -5.79 8.59
CA PHE A 265 -15.53 -5.15 7.96
C PHE A 265 -16.81 -5.87 8.39
N THR A 266 -17.77 -5.15 8.94
CA THR A 266 -19.05 -5.70 9.38
C THR A 266 -20.24 -4.93 8.83
N ILE A 267 -21.36 -5.63 8.64
CA ILE A 267 -22.68 -5.09 8.33
C ILE A 267 -23.70 -5.73 9.27
N ASN A 268 -24.49 -4.92 9.97
CA ASN A 268 -25.44 -5.34 11.00
C ASN A 268 -24.80 -6.29 12.04
N GLY A 269 -23.58 -5.97 12.46
CA GLY A 269 -22.79 -6.78 13.40
C GLY A 269 -22.25 -8.11 12.85
N GLN A 270 -22.47 -8.43 11.57
CA GLN A 270 -22.01 -9.66 10.93
C GLN A 270 -20.87 -9.41 9.94
N PRO A 271 -19.96 -10.37 9.70
CA PRO A 271 -18.87 -10.21 8.74
C PRO A 271 -19.37 -9.89 7.32
N LEU A 272 -18.93 -8.74 6.77
CA LEU A 272 -19.36 -8.25 5.46
C LEU A 272 -19.10 -9.28 4.34
N LYS A 273 -17.94 -9.94 4.38
CA LYS A 273 -17.55 -10.98 3.41
C LYS A 273 -18.58 -12.10 3.26
N ARG A 274 -19.25 -12.49 4.35
CA ARG A 274 -20.16 -13.65 4.36
C ARG A 274 -21.63 -13.25 4.25
N TYR A 275 -22.01 -12.10 4.80
CA TYR A 275 -23.42 -11.73 4.96
C TYR A 275 -23.84 -10.50 4.13
N GLY A 276 -22.87 -9.72 3.63
CA GLY A 276 -23.18 -8.63 2.71
C GLY A 276 -23.45 -9.16 1.30
N SER A 277 -24.56 -8.71 0.70
CA SER A 277 -24.82 -8.88 -0.73
C SER A 277 -23.75 -8.18 -1.58
N GLN A 278 -23.64 -8.55 -2.86
CA GLN A 278 -22.69 -7.89 -3.77
C GLN A 278 -22.91 -6.36 -3.86
N GLY A 279 -24.17 -5.92 -3.82
CA GLY A 279 -24.51 -4.49 -3.80
C GLY A 279 -23.99 -3.80 -2.54
N GLN A 280 -24.24 -4.37 -1.36
CA GLN A 280 -23.77 -3.84 -0.08
C GLN A 280 -22.24 -3.83 0.00
N GLN A 281 -21.57 -4.90 -0.44
CA GLN A 281 -20.10 -4.94 -0.50
C GLN A 281 -19.54 -3.83 -1.38
N LYS A 282 -20.18 -3.57 -2.53
CA LYS A 282 -19.77 -2.49 -3.44
C LYS A 282 -20.00 -1.12 -2.82
N THR A 283 -21.15 -0.89 -2.19
CA THR A 283 -21.44 0.36 -1.48
C THR A 283 -20.43 0.60 -0.36
N TYR A 284 -20.09 -0.44 0.41
CA TYR A 284 -19.11 -0.37 1.50
C TYR A 284 -17.72 0.05 1.02
N LEU A 285 -17.32 -0.39 -0.17
CA LEU A 285 -15.99 -0.06 -0.73
C LEU A 285 -15.93 1.31 -1.39
N ILE A 286 -17.08 1.85 -1.79
CA ILE A 286 -17.20 3.20 -2.36
C ILE A 286 -17.28 4.25 -1.26
N ALA A 287 -17.96 3.92 -0.16
CA ALA A 287 -18.03 4.71 1.06
C ALA A 287 -16.64 4.82 1.73
#